data_AF-A0A1Q5SZZ3-F1
#
_entry.id   AF-A0A1Q5SZZ3-F1
#
_cell.length_a   1.000
_cell.length_b   1.000
_cell.length_c   1.000
_cell.angle_alpha   90.00
_cell.angle_beta   90.00
_cell.angle_gamma   90.00
#
_symmetry.space_group_name_H-M   'P 1'
#
loop_
_entity.id
_entity.type
_entity.pdbx_description
1 polymer ?
#
loop_
_entity_poly.entity_id
_entity_poly.type
_entity_poly.pdbx_seq_one_letter_code
_entity_poly.pdbx_strand_id
1 'polypeptide(L)'
;MEQWILWLLAAVGIGLLGLSFRFLSPREVWFSFLLNAYLSSLTGLIVSGAGMLAYPVRLFPDYTNDSVIFEYLLYPVVSVYVYGTSRRSGWKGIWMQCAAYTGAMTAVETLLERHTDLIEYRTWKWGYSFVSMFVVTLAVRVMAGRLLKENG
;
A
#
# COMPACT_ATOMS: atom_id res chain seq x y z
N MET A 1 7.95 -9.97 20.66
CA MET A 1 8.69 -10.58 19.54
C MET A 1 8.22 -10.05 18.18
N GLU A 2 6.92 -9.75 18.01
CA GLU A 2 6.33 -9.32 16.73
C GLU A 2 6.76 -7.90 16.27
N GLN A 3 7.17 -7.02 17.18
CA GLN A 3 7.71 -5.70 16.81
C GLN A 3 8.96 -5.76 15.91
N TRP A 4 9.74 -6.84 15.99
CA TRP A 4 10.88 -7.04 15.07
C TRP A 4 10.43 -7.27 13.62
N ILE A 5 9.27 -7.91 13.43
CA ILE A 5 8.67 -8.11 12.10
C ILE A 5 8.31 -6.74 11.50
N LEU A 6 7.76 -5.83 12.31
CA LEU A 6 7.46 -4.45 11.89
C LEU A 6 8.72 -3.70 11.46
N TRP A 7 9.80 -3.77 12.24
CA TRP A 7 11.07 -3.15 11.87
C TRP A 7 11.69 -3.76 10.61
N LEU A 8 11.59 -5.08 10.43
CA LEU A 8 12.03 -5.77 9.21
C LEU A 8 11.22 -5.29 8.00
N LEU A 9 9.90 -5.25 8.11
CA LEU A 9 9.01 -4.73 7.06
C LEU A 9 9.31 -3.27 6.74
N ALA A 10 9.57 -2.44 7.75
CA ALA A 10 9.96 -1.05 7.56
C ALA A 10 11.31 -0.94 6.82
N ALA A 11 12.31 -1.73 7.20
CA ALA A 11 13.60 -1.75 6.52
C ALA A 11 13.46 -2.18 5.05
N VAL A 12 12.64 -3.20 4.77
CA VAL A 12 12.34 -3.63 3.39
C VAL A 12 11.62 -2.52 2.62
N GLY A 13 10.62 -1.88 3.21
CA GLY A 13 9.89 -0.77 2.59
C GLY A 13 10.79 0.42 2.25
N ILE A 14 11.66 0.84 3.17
CA ILE A 14 12.64 1.91 2.95
C ILE A 14 13.64 1.52 1.86
N GLY A 15 14.15 0.29 1.89
CA GLY A 15 15.08 -0.22 0.87
C GLY A 15 14.46 -0.22 -0.54
N LEU A 16 13.22 -0.70 -0.66
CA LEU A 16 12.47 -0.68 -1.92
C LEU A 16 12.16 0.74 -2.38
N LEU A 17 11.80 1.65 -1.46
CA LEU A 17 11.60 3.06 -1.79
C LEU A 17 12.89 3.68 -2.34
N GLY A 18 14.03 3.46 -1.68
CA GLY A 18 15.34 3.93 -2.15
C GLY A 18 15.69 3.38 -3.54
N LEU A 19 15.40 2.10 -3.78
CA LEU A 19 15.62 1.46 -5.07
C LEU A 19 14.73 2.04 -6.17
N SER A 20 13.51 2.49 -5.84
CA SER A 20 12.60 3.09 -6.82
C SER A 20 13.17 4.36 -7.48
N PHE A 21 13.95 5.17 -6.75
CA PHE A 21 14.65 6.35 -7.28
C PHE A 21 15.73 6.01 -8.30
N ARG A 22 16.18 4.75 -8.38
CA ARG A 22 17.13 4.31 -9.41
C ARG A 22 16.49 4.20 -10.79
N PHE A 23 15.20 3.87 -10.84
CA PHE A 23 14.46 3.54 -12.06
C PHE A 23 13.44 4.61 -12.46
N LEU A 24 13.03 5.46 -11.51
CA LEU A 24 12.00 6.48 -11.68
C LEU A 24 12.54 7.86 -11.29
N SER A 25 11.97 8.90 -11.89
CA SER A 25 12.31 10.27 -11.47
C SER A 25 11.76 10.56 -10.06
N PRO A 26 12.43 11.41 -9.26
CA PRO A 26 11.96 11.75 -7.92
C PRO A 26 10.51 12.27 -7.90
N ARG A 27 10.11 13.02 -8.93
CA ARG A 27 8.74 13.53 -9.07
C ARG A 27 7.72 12.41 -9.20
N GLU A 28 8.01 11.39 -10.02
CA GLU A 28 7.12 10.23 -10.22
C GLU A 28 6.99 9.39 -8.96
N VAL A 29 8.11 9.17 -8.26
CA VAL A 29 8.16 8.43 -7.00
C VAL A 29 7.35 9.16 -5.94
N TRP A 30 7.66 10.42 -5.65
CA TRP A 30 6.97 11.18 -4.62
C TRP A 30 5.49 11.36 -4.92
N PHE A 31 5.12 11.63 -6.18
CA PHE A 31 3.72 11.82 -6.54
C PHE A 31 2.90 10.54 -6.30
N SER A 32 3.40 9.39 -6.80
CA SER A 32 2.70 8.11 -6.65
C SER A 32 2.68 7.65 -5.19
N PHE A 33 3.78 7.84 -4.47
CA PHE A 33 3.90 7.49 -3.06
C PHE A 33 2.97 8.33 -2.19
N LEU A 34 3.07 9.66 -2.25
CA LEU A 34 2.29 10.54 -1.37
C LEU A 34 0.79 10.45 -1.66
N LEU A 35 0.40 10.37 -2.94
CA LEU A 35 -1.01 10.25 -3.30
C LEU A 35 -1.61 8.93 -2.81
N ASN A 36 -0.86 7.83 -2.91
CA ASN A 36 -1.32 6.55 -2.40
C ASN A 36 -1.36 6.55 -0.86
N ALA A 37 -0.32 7.05 -0.19
CA ALA A 37 -0.28 7.17 1.27
C ALA A 37 -1.47 7.96 1.81
N TYR A 38 -1.84 9.06 1.15
CA TYR A 38 -2.98 9.87 1.52
C TYR A 38 -4.33 9.15 1.33
N LEU A 39 -4.52 8.45 0.21
CA LEU A 39 -5.77 7.70 -0.02
C LEU A 39 -5.88 6.46 0.88
N SER A 40 -4.76 5.79 1.13
CA SER A 40 -4.70 4.65 2.03
C SER A 40 -5.05 5.08 3.44
N SER A 41 -4.47 6.17 3.96
CA SER A 41 -4.73 6.61 5.33
C SER A 41 -6.18 6.99 5.58
N LEU A 42 -6.84 7.61 4.59
CA LEU A 42 -8.27 7.88 4.68
C LEU A 42 -9.08 6.58 4.76
N THR A 43 -8.68 5.57 3.98
CA THR A 43 -9.34 4.27 3.98
C THR A 43 -9.11 3.55 5.31
N GLY A 44 -7.88 3.53 5.82
CA GLY A 44 -7.52 2.97 7.13
C GLY A 44 -8.34 3.56 8.25
N LEU A 45 -8.37 4.90 8.35
CA LEU A 45 -9.13 5.62 9.38
C LEU A 45 -10.64 5.29 9.35
N ILE A 46 -11.22 5.14 8.16
CA ILE A 46 -12.64 4.76 8.01
C ILE A 46 -12.84 3.32 8.49
N VAL A 47 -11.96 2.40 8.11
CA VAL A 47 -12.10 0.97 8.40
C VAL A 47 -11.83 0.65 9.87
N SER A 48 -10.80 1.24 10.47
CA SER A 48 -10.50 1.08 11.91
C SER A 48 -11.47 1.87 12.78
N GLY A 49 -11.88 3.07 12.35
CA GLY A 49 -12.91 3.85 13.03
C GLY A 49 -14.26 3.13 13.08
N ALA A 50 -14.59 2.34 12.06
CA ALA A 50 -15.77 1.47 12.05
C ALA A 50 -15.59 0.17 12.87
N GLY A 51 -14.42 -0.07 13.48
CA GLY A 51 -14.13 -1.27 14.26
C GLY A 51 -14.11 -2.57 13.44
N MET A 52 -14.05 -2.48 12.12
CA MET A 52 -14.08 -3.65 11.23
C MET A 52 -12.75 -4.41 11.24
N LEU A 53 -11.65 -3.69 11.50
CA LEU A 53 -10.28 -4.16 11.52
C LEU A 53 -9.58 -3.63 12.78
N ALA A 54 -8.87 -4.49 13.50
CA ALA A 54 -8.08 -4.11 14.67
C ALA A 54 -6.61 -4.48 14.46
N TYR A 55 -5.71 -3.64 14.95
CA TYR A 55 -4.27 -3.86 14.94
C TYR A 55 -3.76 -3.90 16.39
N PRO A 56 -3.69 -5.09 17.03
CA PRO A 56 -3.31 -5.24 18.44
C PRO A 56 -1.87 -4.80 18.70
N VAL A 57 -0.96 -5.15 17.78
CA VAL A 57 0.46 -4.79 17.84
C VAL A 57 0.77 -3.77 16.75
N ARG A 58 0.98 -2.52 17.16
CA ARG A 58 1.18 -1.37 16.26
C ARG A 58 2.34 -0.49 16.71
N LEU A 59 2.97 0.17 15.75
CA LEU A 59 3.88 1.27 16.03
C LEU A 59 3.04 2.52 16.29
N PHE A 60 3.27 3.19 17.43
CA PHE A 60 2.50 4.36 17.91
C PHE A 60 1.03 4.08 18.27
N PRO A 61 0.77 3.17 19.24
CA PRO A 61 -0.60 2.85 19.68
C PRO A 61 -1.37 4.05 20.23
N ASP A 62 -0.68 5.10 20.68
CA ASP A 62 -1.27 6.31 21.26
C ASP A 62 -1.80 7.31 20.21
N TYR A 63 -1.32 7.21 18.96
CA TYR A 63 -1.59 8.22 17.91
C TYR A 63 -2.42 7.68 16.76
N THR A 64 -2.36 6.39 16.47
CA THR A 64 -3.02 5.78 15.30
C THR A 64 -3.67 4.46 15.65
N ASN A 65 -4.91 4.28 15.18
CA ASN A 65 -5.60 3.00 15.29
C ASN A 65 -5.20 2.00 14.18
N ASP A 66 -4.47 2.48 13.17
CA ASP A 66 -4.03 1.74 11.98
C ASP A 66 -2.55 1.34 12.02
N SER A 67 -2.16 0.42 11.14
CA SER A 67 -0.75 0.03 10.95
C SER A 67 0.00 1.05 10.10
N VAL A 68 0.76 1.93 10.75
CA VAL A 68 1.50 3.02 10.10
C VAL A 68 2.47 2.49 9.02
N ILE A 69 3.21 1.41 9.29
CA ILE A 69 4.16 0.86 8.31
C ILE A 69 3.44 0.36 7.07
N PHE A 70 2.31 -0.31 7.25
CA PHE A 70 1.61 -0.92 6.14
C PHE A 70 1.02 0.16 5.22
N GLU A 71 0.28 1.11 5.80
CA GLU A 71 -0.47 2.11 5.04
C GLU A 71 0.39 3.27 4.52
N TYR A 72 1.42 3.68 5.26
CA TYR A 72 2.21 4.87 4.90
C TYR A 72 3.55 4.54 4.26
N LEU A 73 4.00 3.28 4.29
CA LEU A 73 5.29 2.89 3.72
C LEU A 73 5.14 1.76 2.70
N LEU A 74 4.70 0.56 3.11
CA LEU A 74 4.67 -0.60 2.22
C LEU A 74 3.72 -0.40 1.04
N TYR A 75 2.48 0.00 1.30
CA TYR A 75 1.47 0.10 0.26
C TYR A 75 1.76 1.23 -0.75
N PRO A 76 2.18 2.43 -0.30
CA PRO A 76 2.66 3.48 -1.18
C PRO A 76 3.86 3.08 -2.03
N VAL A 77 4.83 2.33 -1.48
CA VAL A 77 5.97 1.80 -2.24
C VAL A 77 5.49 0.87 -3.34
N VAL A 78 4.60 -0.08 -3.04
CA VAL A 78 4.03 -0.98 -4.04
C VAL A 78 3.36 -0.20 -5.17
N SER A 79 2.65 0.87 -4.85
CA SER A 79 2.04 1.75 -5.85
C SER A 79 3.06 2.42 -6.78
N VAL A 80 4.23 2.81 -6.27
CA VAL A 80 5.33 3.35 -7.09
C VAL A 80 5.84 2.29 -8.07
N TYR A 81 6.00 1.04 -7.62
CA TYR A 81 6.41 -0.07 -8.49
C TYR A 81 5.36 -0.39 -9.56
N VAL A 82 4.08 -0.36 -9.20
CA VAL A 82 2.98 -0.49 -10.16
C VAL A 82 3.08 0.62 -11.21
N TYR A 83 3.30 1.87 -10.82
CA TYR A 83 3.49 2.98 -11.76
C TYR A 83 4.68 2.75 -12.71
N GLY A 84 5.84 2.37 -12.18
CA GLY A 84 7.04 2.16 -13.00
C GLY A 84 6.92 1.00 -13.98
N THR A 85 6.42 -0.15 -13.52
CA THR A 85 6.28 -1.36 -14.36
C THR A 85 5.18 -1.23 -15.41
N SER A 86 4.12 -0.48 -15.11
CA SER A 86 2.98 -0.28 -16.02
C SER A 86 3.13 0.93 -16.94
N ARG A 87 4.28 1.61 -16.95
CA ARG A 87 4.51 2.82 -17.75
C ARG A 87 4.41 2.57 -19.26
N ARG A 88 4.85 1.39 -19.70
CA ARG A 88 4.84 0.96 -21.11
C ARG A 88 3.69 0.01 -21.45
N SER A 89 2.88 -0.35 -20.46
CA SER A 89 1.80 -1.31 -20.62
C SER A 89 0.52 -0.64 -21.10
N GLY A 90 -0.22 -1.32 -21.99
CA GLY A 90 -1.58 -0.90 -22.35
C GLY A 90 -2.55 -1.04 -21.17
N TRP A 91 -3.79 -0.57 -21.35
CA TRP A 91 -4.83 -0.59 -20.31
C TRP A 91 -5.00 -1.96 -19.64
N LYS A 92 -5.05 -3.04 -20.43
CA LYS A 92 -5.14 -4.42 -19.90
C LYS A 92 -3.95 -4.80 -19.01
N GLY A 93 -2.74 -4.36 -19.37
CA GLY A 93 -1.53 -4.62 -18.59
C GLY A 93 -1.51 -3.86 -17.27
N ILE A 94 -2.01 -2.61 -17.24
CA ILE A 94 -2.17 -1.83 -16.01
C ILE A 94 -3.10 -2.56 -15.04
N TRP A 95 -4.26 -3.01 -15.52
CA TRP A 95 -5.23 -3.75 -14.69
C TRP A 95 -4.64 -5.05 -14.12
N MET A 96 -3.95 -5.84 -14.95
CA MET A 96 -3.31 -7.07 -14.50
C MET A 96 -2.20 -6.80 -13.47
N GLN A 97 -1.38 -5.77 -13.66
CA GLN A 97 -0.33 -5.43 -12.70
C GLN A 97 -0.93 -4.91 -11.40
N CYS A 98 -1.93 -4.02 -11.44
CA CYS A 98 -2.63 -3.59 -10.24
C CYS A 98 -3.17 -4.81 -9.46
N ALA A 99 -3.86 -5.73 -10.14
CA ALA A 99 -4.43 -6.92 -9.51
C ALA A 99 -3.36 -7.87 -8.95
N ALA A 100 -2.24 -8.05 -9.67
CA ALA A 100 -1.14 -8.90 -9.23
C ALA A 100 -0.44 -8.32 -7.97
N TYR A 101 -0.13 -7.03 -7.98
CA TYR A 101 0.54 -6.37 -6.86
C TYR A 101 -0.36 -6.26 -5.63
N THR A 102 -1.63 -5.87 -5.80
CA THR A 102 -2.56 -5.80 -4.67
C THR A 102 -2.93 -7.20 -4.17
N GLY A 103 -3.03 -8.18 -5.07
CA GLY A 103 -3.24 -9.59 -4.70
C GLY A 103 -2.08 -10.15 -3.88
N ALA A 104 -0.83 -9.91 -4.30
CA ALA A 104 0.35 -10.29 -3.53
C ALA A 104 0.37 -9.60 -2.16
N MET A 105 0.01 -8.31 -2.11
CA MET A 105 -0.03 -7.56 -0.86
C MET A 105 -1.10 -8.08 0.11
N THR A 106 -2.33 -8.31 -0.37
CA THR A 106 -3.40 -8.91 0.43
C THR A 106 -3.06 -10.35 0.87
N ALA A 107 -2.33 -11.11 0.05
CA ALA A 107 -1.87 -12.44 0.44
C ALA A 107 -0.88 -12.37 1.60
N VAL A 108 0.07 -11.43 1.56
CA VAL A 108 1.00 -11.18 2.69
C VAL A 108 0.24 -10.72 3.92
N GLU A 109 -0.72 -9.81 3.78
CA GLU A 109 -1.58 -9.33 4.87
C GLU A 109 -2.37 -10.47 5.52
N THR A 110 -2.99 -11.34 4.72
CA THR A 110 -3.74 -12.51 5.20
C THR A 110 -2.81 -13.55 5.84
N LEU A 111 -1.58 -13.68 5.34
CA LEU A 111 -0.59 -14.57 5.93
C LEU A 111 -0.16 -14.08 7.31
N LEU A 112 0.06 -12.76 7.45
CA LEU A 112 0.38 -12.11 8.73
C LEU A 112 -0.79 -12.23 9.71
N GLU A 113 -2.02 -11.98 9.29
CA GLU A 113 -3.22 -12.19 10.12
C GLU A 113 -3.32 -13.63 10.65
N ARG A 114 -2.97 -14.64 9.83
CA ARG A 114 -3.02 -16.04 10.28
C ARG A 114 -1.87 -16.49 11.17
N HIS A 115 -0.70 -15.85 11.05
CA HIS A 115 0.53 -16.29 11.74
C HIS A 115 0.95 -15.37 12.88
N THR A 116 0.34 -14.19 13.00
CA THR A 116 0.74 -13.15 13.94
C THR A 116 -0.45 -12.37 14.45
N ASP A 117 -0.39 -11.87 15.68
CA ASP A 117 -1.43 -11.03 16.28
C ASP A 117 -1.28 -9.55 15.87
N LEU A 118 -0.67 -9.29 14.71
CA LEU A 118 -0.50 -7.95 14.14
C LEU A 118 -1.79 -7.40 13.55
N ILE A 119 -2.63 -8.26 12.99
CA ILE A 119 -3.86 -7.90 12.28
C ILE A 119 -4.97 -8.84 12.73
N GLU A 120 -6.06 -8.28 13.25
CA GLU A 120 -7.23 -9.04 13.68
C GLU A 120 -8.46 -8.62 12.86
N TYR A 121 -8.93 -9.52 12.00
CA TYR A 121 -10.18 -9.33 11.26
C TYR A 121 -11.39 -9.63 12.16
N ARG A 122 -12.16 -8.59 12.50
CA ARG A 122 -13.42 -8.77 13.26
C ARG A 122 -14.61 -8.99 12.36
N THR A 123 -14.89 -8.02 11.48
CA THR A 123 -16.01 -8.07 10.53
C THR A 123 -15.52 -7.93 9.08
N TRP A 124 -14.26 -7.52 8.93
CA TRP A 124 -13.59 -7.36 7.65
C TRP A 124 -13.17 -8.71 7.05
N LYS A 125 -13.09 -8.78 5.73
CA LYS A 125 -12.66 -9.97 4.98
C LYS A 125 -11.52 -9.57 4.06
N TRP A 126 -10.61 -10.51 3.79
CA TRP A 126 -9.50 -10.34 2.84
C TRP A 126 -9.94 -9.76 1.48
N GLY A 127 -11.15 -10.10 1.02
CA GLY A 127 -11.70 -9.58 -0.24
C GLY A 127 -11.93 -8.06 -0.22
N TYR A 128 -12.29 -7.47 0.92
CA TYR A 128 -12.46 -6.02 1.03
C TYR A 128 -11.11 -5.30 1.00
N SER A 129 -10.07 -5.84 1.68
CA SER A 129 -8.69 -5.34 1.57
C SER A 129 -8.20 -5.39 0.12
N PHE A 130 -8.45 -6.49 -0.60
CA PHE A 130 -8.07 -6.59 -2.00
C PHE A 130 -8.76 -5.53 -2.87
N VAL A 131 -10.08 -5.38 -2.74
CA VAL A 131 -10.85 -4.43 -3.55
C VAL A 131 -10.47 -2.98 -3.24
N SER A 132 -10.33 -2.61 -1.96
CA SER A 132 -9.94 -1.25 -1.58
C SER A 132 -8.57 -0.90 -2.13
N MET A 133 -7.58 -1.78 -1.93
CA MET A 133 -6.22 -1.58 -2.44
C MET A 133 -6.20 -1.56 -3.97
N PHE A 134 -6.99 -2.42 -4.63
CA PHE A 134 -7.07 -2.43 -6.09
C PHE A 134 -7.58 -1.10 -6.63
N VAL A 135 -8.68 -0.59 -6.08
CA VAL A 135 -9.29 0.68 -6.50
C VAL A 135 -8.35 1.85 -6.25
N VAL A 136 -7.73 1.92 -5.07
CA VAL A 136 -6.81 3.01 -4.71
C VAL A 136 -5.57 3.00 -5.61
N THR A 137 -4.92 1.83 -5.79
CA THR A 137 -3.74 1.70 -6.65
C THR A 137 -4.07 2.08 -8.10
N LEU A 138 -5.22 1.63 -8.62
CA LEU A 138 -5.65 1.96 -9.97
C LEU A 138 -5.91 3.46 -10.13
N ALA A 139 -6.59 4.09 -9.16
CA ALA A 139 -6.87 5.52 -9.16
C ALA A 139 -5.58 6.35 -9.15
N VAL A 140 -4.63 6.02 -8.25
CA VAL A 140 -3.31 6.65 -8.19
C VAL A 140 -2.59 6.51 -9.52
N ARG A 141 -2.60 5.32 -10.11
CA ARG A 141 -1.92 5.06 -11.39
C ARG A 141 -2.50 5.89 -12.53
N VAL A 142 -3.81 6.01 -12.61
CA VAL A 142 -4.50 6.81 -13.65
C VAL A 142 -4.20 8.30 -13.45
N MET A 143 -4.27 8.80 -12.22
CA MET A 143 -3.97 10.20 -11.89
C MET A 143 -2.51 10.56 -12.19
N ALA A 144 -1.58 9.75 -11.70
CA ALA A 144 -0.15 9.92 -11.97
C ALA A 144 0.14 9.88 -13.48
N GLY A 145 -0.49 8.94 -14.21
CA GLY A 145 -0.33 8.84 -15.65
C GLY A 145 -0.84 10.05 -16.44
N ARG A 146 -1.92 10.71 -15.99
CA ARG A 146 -2.45 11.92 -16.63
C ARG A 146 -1.58 13.14 -16.32
N LEU A 147 -1.33 13.40 -15.04
CA LEU A 147 -0.65 14.63 -14.58
C LEU A 147 0.84 14.67 -14.92
N LEU A 148 1.51 13.51 -14.95
CA LEU A 148 2.95 13.46 -15.27
C LEU A 148 3.19 13.45 -16.78
N LYS A 149 2.20 13.07 -17.60
CA LYS A 149 2.27 13.14 -19.07
C LYS A 149 1.99 14.56 -19.60
N GLU A 150 1.21 15.34 -18.88
CA GLU A 150 0.89 16.74 -19.25
C GLU A 150 2.08 17.70 -19.08
N ASN A 151 3.11 17.30 -18.34
CA ASN A 151 4.25 18.14 -17.97
C ASN A 151 5.58 17.75 -18.63
N GLY A 152 5.58 16.91 -19.65
CA GLY A 152 6.78 16.47 -20.38
C GLY A 152 6.54 16.49 -21.89
#